data_AF-A0A6N7EQN1-F1
#
_entry.id   AF-A0A6N7EQN1-F1
#
_cell.length_a   1.000
_cell.length_b   1.000
_cell.length_c   1.000
_cell.angle_alpha   90.00
_cell.angle_beta   90.00
_cell.angle_gamma   90.00
#
_symmetry.space_group_name_H-M   'P 1'
#
loop_
_entity.id
_entity.type
_entity.pdbx_description
1 polymer ?
#
loop_
_entity_poly.entity_id
_entity_poly.type
_entity_poly.pdbx_seq_one_letter_code
_entity_poly.pdbx_strand_id
1 'polypeptide(L)'
;MRHLGDDVSALVDGQLPPARTEEALAHLVLCERCASLVAVERASRHHLAQARDVPPDDDLTWRLLQVANTPPPVPAHGARALAGRAWQPLATGRGRRRALV
;
A
#
# COMPACT_ATOMS: atom_id res chain seq x y z
N MET A 1 -5.16 -24.46 15.18
CA MET A 1 -4.43 -23.73 14.12
C MET A 1 -5.03 -22.35 13.96
N ARG A 2 -4.20 -21.31 13.82
CA ARG A 2 -4.67 -19.92 13.64
C ARG A 2 -4.94 -19.66 12.16
N HIS A 3 -5.95 -18.86 11.82
CA HIS A 3 -6.17 -18.38 10.46
C HIS A 3 -5.01 -17.48 9.99
N LEU A 4 -4.85 -17.33 8.67
CA LEU A 4 -3.78 -16.55 8.04
C LEU A 4 -3.77 -15.06 8.44
N GLY A 5 -4.94 -14.42 8.59
CA GLY A 5 -5.00 -13.01 8.98
C GLY A 5 -4.25 -12.11 7.98
N ASP A 6 -3.28 -11.33 8.47
CA ASP A 6 -2.46 -10.42 7.66
C ASP A 6 -1.63 -11.13 6.57
N ASP A 7 -1.38 -12.44 6.73
CA ASP A 7 -0.64 -13.24 5.75
C ASP A 7 -1.44 -13.46 4.45
N VAL A 8 -2.76 -13.22 4.44
CA VAL A 8 -3.61 -13.34 3.23
C VAL A 8 -3.16 -12.36 2.15
N SER A 9 -3.04 -11.07 2.48
CA SER A 9 -2.60 -10.05 1.52
C SER A 9 -1.16 -10.32 1.07
N ALA A 10 -0.26 -10.65 2.00
CA ALA A 10 1.12 -10.98 1.67
C ALA A 10 1.24 -12.22 0.75
N LEU A 11 0.36 -13.22 0.92
CA LEU A 11 0.30 -14.40 0.04
C LEU A 11 -0.17 -14.01 -1.37
N VAL A 12 -1.24 -13.23 -1.49
CA VAL A 12 -1.75 -12.77 -2.79
C VAL A 12 -0.74 -11.86 -3.49
N ASP A 13 0.01 -11.07 -2.72
CA ASP A 13 1.05 -10.18 -3.22
C ASP A 13 2.37 -10.87 -3.58
N GLY A 14 2.53 -12.15 -3.25
CA GLY A 14 3.79 -12.88 -3.45
C GLY A 14 4.92 -12.37 -2.55
N GLN A 15 4.57 -11.77 -1.41
CA GLN A 15 5.50 -11.18 -0.45
C GLN A 15 5.87 -12.13 0.70
N LEU A 16 5.24 -13.30 0.78
CA LEU A 16 5.61 -14.31 1.76
C LEU A 16 6.92 -15.03 1.38
N PRO A 17 7.80 -15.33 2.36
CA PRO A 17 8.93 -16.22 2.15
C PRO A 17 8.48 -17.62 1.68
N PRO A 18 9.28 -18.34 0.87
CA PRO A 18 8.88 -19.63 0.29
C PRO A 18 8.31 -20.65 1.30
N ALA A 19 8.98 -20.83 2.44
CA ALA A 19 8.51 -21.74 3.49
C ALA A 19 7.12 -21.37 4.03
N ARG A 20 6.86 -20.06 4.21
CA ARG A 20 5.54 -19.58 4.68
C ARG A 20 4.48 -19.67 3.59
N THR A 21 4.86 -19.53 2.32
CA THR A 21 3.95 -19.75 1.19
C THR A 21 3.49 -21.19 1.15
N GLU A 22 4.39 -22.17 1.30
CA GLU A 22 4.03 -23.59 1.32
C GLU A 22 3.08 -23.92 2.49
N GLU A 23 3.39 -23.44 3.70
CA GLU A 23 2.52 -23.59 4.87
C GLU A 23 1.14 -22.97 4.64
N ALA A 24 1.09 -21.76 4.05
CA ALA A 24 -0.15 -21.07 3.74
C ALA A 24 -0.99 -21.84 2.72
N LEU A 25 -0.38 -22.33 1.65
CA LEU A 25 -1.07 -23.13 0.63
C LEU A 25 -1.63 -24.43 1.20
N ALA A 26 -0.87 -25.12 2.06
CA ALA A 26 -1.36 -26.30 2.77
C ALA A 26 -2.56 -25.96 3.68
N HIS A 27 -2.54 -24.80 4.34
CA HIS A 27 -3.66 -24.33 5.16
C HIS A 27 -4.92 -24.06 4.33
N LEU A 28 -4.80 -23.52 3.11
CA LEU A 28 -5.96 -23.22 2.25
C LEU A 28 -6.77 -24.48 1.89
N VAL A 29 -6.11 -25.63 1.79
CA VAL A 29 -6.78 -26.91 1.53
C VAL A 29 -7.67 -27.32 2.71
N LEU A 30 -7.28 -26.95 3.93
CA LEU A 30 -7.96 -27.38 5.16
C LEU A 30 -8.90 -26.32 5.75
N CYS A 31 -8.86 -25.08 5.26
CA CYS A 31 -9.61 -23.97 5.84
C CYS A 31 -10.37 -23.16 4.78
N GLU A 32 -11.67 -23.47 4.63
CA GLU A 32 -12.58 -22.79 3.71
C GLU A 32 -12.65 -21.28 3.92
N ARG A 33 -12.63 -20.84 5.19
CA ARG A 33 -12.62 -19.41 5.53
C ARG A 33 -11.40 -18.68 4.97
N CYS A 34 -10.24 -19.31 5.03
CA CYS A 34 -9.02 -18.69 4.48
C CYS A 34 -9.00 -18.78 2.96
N ALA A 35 -9.50 -19.89 2.38
CA ALA A 35 -9.65 -20.02 0.94
C ALA A 35 -10.59 -18.95 0.36
N SER A 36 -11.71 -18.66 1.02
CA SER A 36 -12.65 -17.63 0.59
C SER A 36 -12.04 -16.23 0.67
N LEU A 37 -11.32 -15.90 1.74
CA LEU A 37 -10.60 -14.62 1.87
C LEU A 37 -9.55 -14.45 0.77
N VAL A 38 -8.75 -15.49 0.49
CA VAL A 38 -7.76 -15.44 -0.61
C VAL A 38 -8.44 -15.29 -1.97
N ALA A 39 -9.59 -15.93 -2.20
CA ALA A 39 -10.34 -15.78 -3.44
C ALA A 39 -10.86 -14.35 -3.63
N VAL A 40 -11.42 -13.75 -2.57
CA VAL A 40 -11.88 -12.34 -2.57
C VAL A 40 -10.71 -11.40 -2.87
N GLU A 41 -9.57 -11.59 -2.20
CA GLU A 41 -8.39 -10.74 -2.37
C GLU A 41 -7.81 -10.86 -3.79
N ARG A 42 -7.75 -12.06 -4.37
CA ARG A 42 -7.33 -12.28 -5.76
C ARG A 42 -8.27 -11.62 -6.76
N ALA A 43 -9.58 -11.68 -6.53
CA ALA A 43 -10.56 -11.02 -7.37
C ALA A 43 -10.40 -9.49 -7.33
N SER A 44 -10.21 -8.92 -6.14
CA SER A 44 -9.91 -7.49 -5.97
C SER A 44 -8.65 -7.08 -6.72
N ARG A 45 -7.55 -7.85 -6.57
CA ARG A 45 -6.31 -7.59 -7.31
C ARG A 45 -6.50 -7.68 -8.82
N HIS A 46 -7.29 -8.65 -9.30
CA HIS A 46 -7.60 -8.79 -10.71
C HIS A 46 -8.38 -7.58 -11.25
N HIS A 47 -9.43 -7.13 -10.56
CA HIS A 47 -10.20 -5.96 -10.95
C HIS A 47 -9.33 -4.68 -10.98
N LEU A 48 -8.46 -4.49 -9.99
CA LEU A 48 -7.55 -3.34 -9.97
C LEU A 48 -6.50 -3.41 -11.09
N ALA A 49 -6.01 -4.60 -11.42
CA ALA A 49 -5.11 -4.78 -12.56
C ALA A 49 -5.77 -4.49 -13.92
N GLN A 50 -7.11 -4.55 -13.97
CA GLN A 50 -7.91 -4.19 -15.14
C GLN A 50 -8.39 -2.74 -15.13
N ALA A 51 -8.13 -1.99 -14.06
CA ALA A 51 -8.50 -0.58 -14.00
C ALA A 51 -7.77 0.17 -15.12
N ARG A 52 -8.53 1.00 -15.85
CA ARG A 52 -7.95 1.87 -16.87
C ARG A 52 -7.01 2.87 -16.22
N ASP A 53 -5.98 3.25 -16.96
CA ASP A 53 -5.19 4.41 -16.60
C ASP A 53 -6.07 5.68 -16.66
N VAL A 54 -5.90 6.56 -15.68
CA VAL A 54 -6.64 7.83 -15.60
C VAL A 54 -5.61 8.94 -15.70
N PRO A 55 -5.50 9.63 -16.86
CA PRO A 55 -4.55 10.71 -16.99
C PRO A 55 -4.92 11.83 -16.02
N PRO A 56 -3.93 12.45 -15.35
CA PRO A 56 -4.20 13.61 -14.53
C PRO A 56 -4.70 14.77 -15.41
N ASP A 57 -5.57 15.60 -14.83
CA ASP A 57 -6.03 16.82 -15.49
C ASP A 57 -4.89 17.85 -15.61
N ASP A 58 -4.81 18.55 -16.74
CA ASP A 58 -3.76 19.54 -16.98
C ASP A 58 -3.84 20.73 -16.01
N ASP A 59 -5.04 21.15 -15.61
CA ASP A 59 -5.22 22.21 -14.59
C ASP A 59 -4.73 21.73 -13.22
N LEU A 60 -5.01 20.47 -12.86
CA LEU A 60 -4.47 19.89 -11.63
C LEU A 60 -2.93 19.90 -11.64
N THR A 61 -2.33 19.49 -12.75
CA THR A 61 -0.87 19.48 -12.93
C THR A 61 -0.31 20.89 -12.79
N TRP A 62 -0.92 21.87 -13.46
CA TRP A 62 -0.53 23.27 -13.37
C TRP A 62 -0.62 23.80 -11.93
N ARG A 63 -1.72 23.53 -11.23
CA ARG A 63 -1.92 23.96 -9.83
C ARG A 63 -0.89 23.36 -8.88
N LEU A 64 -0.49 22.10 -9.08
CA LEU A 64 0.57 21.47 -8.28
C LEU A 64 1.94 22.12 -8.52
N LEU A 65 2.26 22.47 -9.77
CA LEU A 65 3.49 23.21 -10.09
C LEU A 65 3.51 24.59 -9.44
N GLN A 66 2.37 25.27 -9.40
CA GLN A 66 2.25 26.56 -8.69
C GLN A 66 2.46 26.42 -7.18
N VAL A 67 1.94 25.36 -6.55
CA VAL A 67 2.18 25.08 -5.12
C VAL A 67 3.66 24.83 -4.87
N ALA A 68 4.34 24.06 -5.71
CA ALA A 68 5.77 23.79 -5.57
C ALA A 68 6.64 25.05 -5.72
N ASN A 69 6.23 25.98 -6.57
CA ASN A 69 6.91 27.26 -6.80
C ASN A 69 6.52 28.35 -5.80
N THR A 70 5.54 28.10 -4.94
CA THR A 70 5.16 29.04 -3.88
C THR A 70 6.16 28.88 -2.73
N PRO A 71 6.93 29.93 -2.36
CA PRO A 71 7.83 29.82 -1.23
C PRO A 71 7.03 29.45 0.02
N PRO A 72 7.51 28.50 0.84
CA PRO A 72 6.79 28.11 2.04
C PRO A 72 6.54 29.36 2.90
N PRO A 73 5.34 29.52 3.49
CA PRO A 73 5.13 30.59 4.45
C PRO A 73 6.19 30.48 5.54
N VAL A 74 6.76 31.61 5.95
CA VAL A 74 7.75 31.65 7.03
C VAL A 74 7.09 30.97 8.24
N PRO A 75 7.60 29.83 8.72
CA PRO A 75 6.89 29.07 9.73
C PRO A 75 6.84 29.88 11.01
N ALA A 76 5.63 30.14 11.53
CA ALA A 76 5.48 30.43 12.94
C ALA A 76 6.17 29.31 13.73
N HIS A 77 6.95 29.69 14.74
CA HIS A 77 7.82 28.75 15.45
C HIS A 77 7.04 27.50 15.89
N GLY A 78 7.43 26.31 15.40
CA GLY A 78 6.79 25.02 15.71
C GLY A 78 6.02 24.32 14.58
N ALA A 79 5.72 24.98 13.45
CA ALA A 79 4.87 24.42 12.39
C ALA A 79 5.43 23.14 11.70
N ARG A 80 6.76 22.99 11.60
CA ARG A 80 7.40 21.79 11.00
C ARG A 80 7.11 20.49 11.77
N ALA A 81 6.82 20.56 13.07
CA ALA A 81 6.58 19.38 13.89
C ALA A 81 5.22 18.71 13.63
N LEU A 82 4.23 19.46 13.13
CA LEU A 82 2.87 18.95 12.87
C LEU A 82 2.77 18.25 11.51
N ALA A 83 3.42 18.79 10.47
CA ALA A 83 3.44 18.19 9.14
C ALA A 83 4.08 16.79 9.15
N GLY A 84 5.16 16.58 9.93
CA GLY A 84 5.79 15.27 10.07
C GLY A 84 4.87 14.20 10.66
N ARG A 85 3.95 14.57 11.56
CA ARG A 85 2.98 13.62 12.15
C ARG A 85 1.82 13.28 11.23
N ALA A 86 1.38 14.22 10.39
CA ALA A 86 0.26 14.01 9.47
C ALA A 86 0.58 12.95 8.39
N TRP A 87 1.84 12.84 7.96
CA TRP A 87 2.28 11.88 6.94
C TRP A 87 2.87 10.59 7.50
N GLN A 88 2.99 10.45 8.84
CA GLN A 88 3.47 9.23 9.49
C GLN A 88 2.72 7.96 9.05
N PRO A 89 1.38 7.95 8.87
CA PRO A 89 0.66 6.73 8.48
C PRO A 89 1.07 6.19 7.10
N LEU A 90 1.55 7.06 6.20
CA LEU A 90 1.99 6.72 4.84
C LEU A 90 3.50 6.44 4.75
N ALA A 91 4.25 6.78 5.81
CA ALA A 91 5.67 6.48 5.92
C ALA A 91 5.92 5.09 6.51
N THR A 92 4.97 4.53 7.27
CA THR A 92 5.06 3.21 7.91
C THR A 92 4.55 2.08 7.02
N GLY A 93 4.99 2.04 5.75
CA GLY A 93 4.80 0.89 4.87
C GLY A 93 6.11 0.10 4.76
N ARG A 94 6.06 -1.24 4.91
CA ARG A 94 7.23 -2.14 4.82
C ARG A 94 8.02 -2.07 3.50
N GLY A 95 7.51 -1.38 2.48
CA GLY A 95 8.11 -1.28 1.13
C GLY A 95 9.15 -0.17 0.91
N ARG A 96 9.50 0.68 1.89
CA ARG A 96 10.36 1.87 1.64
C ARG A 96 11.88 1.67 1.72
N ARG A 97 12.41 0.46 1.80
CA ARG A 97 13.87 0.24 1.74
C ARG A 97 14.34 -0.16 0.35
N ARG A 98 14.32 0.79 -0.60
CA ARG A 98 15.15 0.78 -1.84
C ARG A 98 14.91 2.08 -2.63
N ALA A 99 15.42 3.20 -2.14
CA ALA A 99 15.60 4.41 -2.94
C ALA A 99 16.55 5.38 -2.22
N LEU A 100 17.81 4.98 -2.08
CA LEU A 100 18.95 5.88 -1.94
C LEU A 100 20.14 5.17 -2.62
N VAL A 101 20.23 5.33 -3.93
CA VAL A 101 21.48 5.29 -4.70
C VAL A 101 21.53 6.61 -5.45
#